data_AF-A0A527GKE8-F1
#
_entry.id   AF-A0A527GKE8-F1
#
_cell.length_a   1.000
_cell.length_b   1.000
_cell.length_c   1.000
_cell.angle_alpha   90.00
_cell.angle_beta   90.00
_cell.angle_gamma   90.00
#
_symmetry.space_group_name_H-M   'P 1'
#
loop_
_entity.id
_entity.type
_entity.pdbx_description
1 polymer ?
#
loop_
_entity_poly.entity_id
_entity_poly.type
_entity_poly.pdbx_seq_one_letter_code
_entity_poly.pdbx_strand_id
1 'polypeptide(L)' 'DIVLYNIKGEDANGRLLGEHVSTGIGRPHFWERARYYGEEQRLAIALEAMEKRAD' A
#
# COMPACT_ATOMS: atom_id res chain seq x y z
N ASP A 1 -3.77 -7.12 -4.80
CA ASP A 1 -2.73 -6.11 -4.53
C ASP A 1 -2.95 -5.53 -3.14
N ILE A 2 -1.95 -4.89 -2.54
CA ILE A 2 -2.08 -4.19 -1.24
C ILE A 2 -2.32 -2.68 -1.47
N VAL A 3 -1.93 -2.19 -2.64
CA VAL A 3 -1.94 -0.77 -3.00
C VAL A 3 -2.43 -0.65 -4.43
N LEU A 4 -3.22 0.39 -4.71
CA LEU A 4 -3.58 0.78 -6.07
C LEU A 4 -2.96 2.14 -6.39
N TYR A 5 -2.72 2.41 -7.67
CA TYR A 5 -2.28 3.74 -8.09
C TYR A 5 -3.49 4.56 -8.56
N ASN A 6 -3.83 5.60 -7.80
CA ASN A 6 -4.88 6.54 -8.13
C ASN A 6 -4.33 7.62 -9.06
N ILE A 7 -4.65 7.51 -10.35
CA ILE A 7 -4.22 8.47 -11.37
C ILE A 7 -5.05 9.76 -11.23
N LYS A 8 -4.37 10.88 -11.02
CA LYS A 8 -4.95 12.23 -10.90
C LYS A 8 -4.81 13.05 -12.19
N GLY A 9 -3.96 12.64 -13.12
CA GLY A 9 -3.79 13.31 -14.41
C GLY A 9 -2.48 12.93 -15.09
N GLU A 10 -2.04 13.80 -16.00
CA GLU A 10 -0.82 13.62 -16.80
C GLU A 10 -0.09 14.96 -16.90
N ASP A 11 1.23 14.97 -16.76
CA ASP A 11 2.05 16.17 -16.89
C ASP A 11 2.25 16.57 -18.37
N ALA A 12 2.86 17.74 -18.60
CA ALA A 12 3.13 18.24 -19.95
C ALA A 12 4.08 17.36 -20.79
N ASN A 13 4.78 16.41 -20.17
CA ASN A 13 5.69 15.47 -20.82
C ASN A 13 5.07 14.07 -20.98
N GLY A 14 3.79 13.91 -20.64
CA GLY A 14 3.07 12.65 -20.74
C GLY A 14 3.25 11.69 -19.56
N ARG A 15 3.74 12.16 -18.41
CA ARG A 15 3.91 11.31 -17.21
C ARG A 15 2.64 11.31 -16.38
N LEU A 16 2.21 10.12 -15.97
CA LEU A 16 1.08 9.97 -15.05
C LEU A 16 1.39 10.64 -13.70
N LEU A 17 0.46 11.48 -13.27
CA LEU A 17 0.41 12.09 -11.94
C LEU A 17 -0.60 11.33 -11.11
N GLY A 18 -0.28 11.04 -9.85
CA GLY A 18 -1.13 10.23 -9.00
C GLY A 18 -0.44 9.82 -7.71
N GLU A 19 -1.14 9.02 -6.93
CA GLU A 19 -0.64 8.53 -5.64
C GLU A 19 -1.00 7.06 -5.42
N HIS A 20 -0.21 6.41 -4.60
CA HIS A 20 -0.48 5.06 -4.13
C HIS A 20 -1.49 5.11 -2.97
N VAL A 21 -2.65 4.47 -3.16
CA VAL A 21 -3.73 4.38 -2.18
C VAL A 21 -3.83 2.96 -1.61
N SER A 22 -4.05 2.84 -0.30
CA SER A 22 -4.29 1.55 0.36
C SER A 22 -5.55 0.89 -0.20
N THR A 23 -5.55 -0.43 -0.33
CA THR A 23 -6.78 -1.19 -0.62
C THR A 23 -7.61 -1.50 0.63
N GLY A 24 -7.14 -1.12 1.82
CA GLY A 24 -7.78 -1.43 3.11
C GLY A 24 -7.62 -2.88 3.58
N ILE A 25 -6.66 -3.62 3.01
CA ILE A 25 -6.45 -5.03 3.36
C ILE A 25 -5.57 -5.11 4.60
N GLY A 26 -6.17 -5.38 5.76
CA GLY A 26 -5.44 -5.53 7.03
C GLY A 26 -4.61 -6.81 7.16
N ARG A 27 -4.92 -7.86 6.38
CA ARG A 27 -4.17 -9.13 6.40
C ARG A 27 -4.01 -9.71 4.98
N PRO A 28 -2.98 -9.29 4.23
CA PRO A 28 -2.75 -9.80 2.88
C PRO A 28 -2.38 -11.29 2.87
N HIS A 29 -2.55 -11.96 1.73
CA HIS A 29 -2.31 -13.41 1.58
C HIS A 29 -0.91 -13.89 2.01
N PHE A 30 0.11 -13.03 1.95
CA PHE A 30 1.46 -13.38 2.37
C PHE A 30 1.74 -13.10 3.86
N TRP A 31 0.72 -12.76 4.65
CA TRP A 31 0.86 -12.49 6.08
C TRP A 31 1.53 -13.65 6.82
N GLU A 32 1.11 -14.89 6.54
CA GLU A 32 1.73 -16.09 7.13
C GLU A 32 3.22 -16.22 6.78
N ARG A 33 3.60 -15.78 5.58
CA ARG A 33 5.01 -15.74 5.16
C ARG A 33 5.78 -14.66 5.90
N ALA A 34 5.20 -13.48 6.09
CA ALA A 34 5.82 -12.42 6.90
C ALA A 34 6.01 -12.89 8.35
N ARG A 35 5.02 -13.57 8.93
CA ARG A 35 5.14 -14.22 10.24
C ARG A 35 6.25 -15.26 10.29
N TYR A 36 6.33 -16.14 9.29
CA TYR A 36 7.39 -17.16 9.21
C TYR A 36 8.80 -16.54 9.25
N TYR A 37 8.98 -15.37 8.63
CA TYR A 37 10.24 -14.62 8.65
C TYR A 37 10.39 -13.67 9.84
N GLY A 38 9.43 -13.62 10.77
CA GLY A 38 9.46 -12.70 11.92
C GLY A 38 9.16 -11.23 11.59
N GLU A 39 8.66 -10.95 10.38
CA GLU A 39 8.39 -9.59 9.87
C GLU A 39 6.92 -9.16 10.06
N GLU A 40 6.10 -9.94 10.76
CA GLU A 40 4.66 -9.67 10.96
C GLU A 40 4.40 -8.27 11.56
N GLN A 41 5.14 -7.88 12.60
CA GLN A 41 4.96 -6.59 13.24
C GLN A 41 5.31 -5.42 12.31
N ARG A 42 6.40 -5.57 11.53
CA ARG A 42 6.81 -4.54 10.57
C ARG A 42 5.78 -4.41 9.44
N LEU A 43 5.23 -5.53 8.97
CA LEU A 43 4.14 -5.53 8.00
C LEU A 43 2.90 -4.83 8.56
N ALA A 44 2.49 -5.14 9.80
CA ALA A 44 1.35 -4.52 10.45
C ALA A 44 1.50 -2.98 10.52
N ILE A 45 2.67 -2.50 10.95
CA ILE A 45 2.98 -1.06 11.03
C ILE A 45 2.93 -0.41 9.64
N ALA A 46 3.45 -1.08 8.60
CA ALA A 46 3.40 -0.57 7.25
C ALA A 46 1.96 -0.46 6.71
N LEU A 47 1.11 -1.45 6.98
CA LEU A 47 -0.31 -1.43 6.60
C LEU A 47 -1.06 -0.29 7.33
N GLU A 48 -0.86 -0.14 8.64
CA GLU A 48 -1.48 0.94 9.41
C GLU A 48 -1.06 2.33 8.93
N ALA A 49 0.23 2.51 8.62
CA ALA A 49 0.74 3.78 8.09
C ALA A 49 0.20 4.13 6.70
N MET A 50 -0.16 3.12 5.90
CA MET A 50 -0.82 3.32 4.60
C MET A 50 -2.28 3.73 4.77
N GLU A 51 -3.00 3.15 5.73
CA GLU A 51 -4.38 3.54 6.05
C GLU A 51 -4.47 5.02 6.45
N LYS A 52 -3.58 5.49 7.34
CA LYS A 52 -3.51 6.89 7.81
C LYS A 52 -3.25 7.93 6.72
N ARG A 53 -2.75 7.53 5.54
CA ARG A 53 -2.50 8.44 4.42
C ARG A 53 -3.69 8.60 3.49
N ALA A 54 -4.66 7.69 3.57
CA ALA A 54 -5.85 7.71 2.72
C ALA A 54 -6.98 8.60 3.28
N ASP A 55 -6.87 9.02 4.55
CA ASP A 55 -7.78 9.93 5.26
C ASP A 55 -7.46 11.41 5.04
#